data_AF-A0AAU2ELK5-F1
#
_entry.id   AF-A0AAU2ELK5-F1
#
_cell.length_a   1.000
_cell.length_b   1.000
_cell.length_c   1.000
_cell.angle_alpha   90.00
_cell.angle_beta   90.00
_cell.angle_gamma   90.00
#
_symmetry.space_group_name_H-M   'P 1'
#
loop_
_entity.id
_entity.type
_entity.pdbx_description
1 polymer ?
#
loop_
_entity_poly.entity_id
_entity_poly.type
_entity_poly.pdbx_seq_one_letter_code
_entity_poly.pdbx_strand_id
1 'polypeptide(L)'
;MNRTDEIVIDFADGSRLLRPERDELTWAVQERTSEQHPWLCILRGDHGPDAQLYIQAYCHGPDAWQVEHRFGTSSEHYEAVGHQSWAVTERLLWGWTAAEPDCRGLVTWRQLDLPARQVPVAYEPHARTRWIGTCAEGQFFGDVTGAPGLPGTMALLHRFDPEGNHLATDFSPTTDVDVAHDELAKLLDTLTTATPGPIRIRPFEVEAYGVRWGLIDRTVDHDGREHYELLPQWLGFGAPFDGLYST
;
A
#
# COMPACT_ATOMS: atom_id res chain seq x y z
N MET A 1 -14.53 20.79 16.14
CA MET A 1 -13.20 21.31 16.52
C MET A 1 -12.46 21.52 15.22
N ASN A 2 -12.34 22.78 14.78
CA ASN A 2 -11.89 23.16 13.44
C ASN A 2 -10.37 22.96 13.33
N ARG A 3 -9.94 21.80 12.85
CA ARG A 3 -8.62 21.67 12.26
C ARG A 3 -8.72 22.38 10.91
N THR A 4 -8.19 23.59 10.79
CA THR A 4 -7.92 24.22 9.49
C THR A 4 -6.82 23.40 8.84
N ASP A 5 -7.20 22.25 8.29
CA ASP A 5 -6.29 21.41 7.52
C ASP A 5 -5.70 22.30 6.41
N GLU A 6 -4.38 22.22 6.23
CA GLU A 6 -3.75 22.94 5.14
C GLU A 6 -4.19 22.29 3.82
N ILE A 7 -4.58 23.13 2.86
CA ILE A 7 -5.06 22.69 1.55
C ILE A 7 -4.06 23.19 0.51
N VAL A 8 -3.51 22.26 -0.26
CA VAL A 8 -2.61 22.52 -1.38
C VAL A 8 -3.23 21.94 -2.64
N ILE A 9 -3.23 22.70 -3.72
CA ILE A 9 -3.45 22.16 -5.07
C ILE A 9 -2.11 22.06 -5.77
N ASP A 10 -1.74 20.85 -6.18
CA ASP A 10 -0.63 20.57 -7.09
C ASP A 10 -1.18 20.40 -8.52
N PHE A 11 -0.60 21.13 -9.47
CA PHE A 11 -0.94 21.05 -10.89
C PHE A 11 0.08 20.20 -11.66
N ALA A 12 -0.32 19.65 -12.81
CA ALA A 12 0.55 18.85 -13.66
C ALA A 12 1.78 19.60 -14.22
N ASP A 13 1.76 20.93 -14.23
CA ASP A 13 2.90 21.78 -14.62
C ASP A 13 3.91 22.02 -13.46
N GLY A 14 3.65 21.42 -12.28
CA GLY A 14 4.47 21.56 -11.07
C GLY A 14 4.16 22.82 -10.25
N SER A 15 3.22 23.66 -10.68
CA SER A 15 2.78 24.83 -9.92
C SER A 15 1.89 24.44 -8.74
N ARG A 16 1.79 25.32 -7.74
CA ARG A 16 1.02 25.10 -6.50
C ARG A 16 0.09 26.26 -6.17
N LEU A 17 -1.05 25.96 -5.56
CA LEU A 17 -1.95 26.95 -4.96
C LEU A 17 -2.27 26.57 -3.51
N LEU A 18 -2.15 27.53 -2.59
CA LEU A 18 -2.35 27.30 -1.15
C LEU A 18 -3.68 27.92 -0.72
N ARG A 19 -4.49 27.14 0.01
CA ARG A 19 -5.79 27.57 0.58
C ARG A 19 -6.68 28.31 -0.43
N PRO A 20 -6.95 27.68 -1.58
CA PRO A 20 -7.76 28.29 -2.63
C PRO A 20 -9.17 28.58 -2.12
N GLU A 21 -9.67 29.78 -2.40
CA GLU A 21 -11.11 30.03 -2.40
C GLU A 21 -11.78 29.29 -3.57
N ARG A 22 -13.10 29.14 -3.52
CA ARG A 22 -13.84 28.38 -4.55
C ARG A 22 -13.60 28.92 -5.96
N ASP A 23 -13.71 30.23 -6.13
CA ASP A 23 -13.54 30.87 -7.43
C ASP A 23 -12.09 30.76 -7.94
N GLU A 24 -11.12 30.72 -7.03
CA GLU A 24 -9.70 30.52 -7.36
C GLU A 24 -9.42 29.09 -7.82
N LEU A 25 -10.04 28.09 -7.17
CA LEU A 25 -10.02 26.70 -7.63
C LEU A 25 -10.63 26.63 -9.04
N THR A 26 -11.86 27.11 -9.23
CA THR A 26 -12.54 27.05 -10.53
C THR A 26 -11.68 27.66 -11.64
N TRP A 27 -11.17 28.87 -11.42
CA TRP A 27 -10.31 29.55 -12.38
C TRP A 27 -9.02 28.78 -12.65
N ALA A 28 -8.33 28.32 -11.61
CA ALA A 28 -7.06 27.63 -11.76
C ALA A 28 -7.21 26.30 -12.49
N VAL A 29 -8.30 25.56 -12.27
CA VAL A 29 -8.58 24.34 -13.02
C VAL A 29 -8.79 24.65 -14.50
N GLN A 30 -9.64 25.62 -14.83
CA GLN A 30 -9.95 25.98 -16.22
C GLN A 30 -8.73 26.47 -17.00
N GLU A 31 -7.85 27.24 -16.36
CA GLU A 31 -6.66 27.82 -17.01
C GLU A 31 -5.48 26.84 -17.08
N ARG A 32 -5.37 25.91 -16.14
CA ARG A 32 -4.17 25.05 -16.01
C ARG A 32 -4.37 23.61 -16.39
N THR A 33 -5.61 23.15 -16.54
CA THR A 33 -5.86 21.82 -17.11
C THR A 33 -6.04 21.90 -18.61
N SER A 34 -5.27 21.09 -19.33
CA SER A 34 -5.28 21.01 -20.79
C SER A 34 -4.93 19.60 -21.22
N GLU A 35 -4.99 19.31 -22.52
CA GLU A 35 -4.52 18.01 -23.04
C GLU A 35 -3.05 17.72 -22.67
N GLN A 36 -2.22 18.75 -22.52
CA GLN A 36 -0.80 18.62 -22.16
C GLN A 36 -0.59 18.47 -20.64
N HIS A 37 -1.54 18.97 -19.85
CA HIS A 37 -1.53 18.98 -18.38
C HIS A 37 -2.89 18.50 -17.89
N PRO A 38 -3.22 17.21 -18.04
CA PRO A 38 -4.59 16.74 -17.96
C PRO A 38 -5.06 16.51 -16.53
N TRP A 39 -4.30 16.90 -15.50
CA TRP A 39 -4.67 16.58 -14.13
C TRP A 39 -4.30 17.67 -13.11
N LEU A 40 -5.00 17.61 -11.99
CA LEU A 40 -4.70 18.33 -10.76
C LEU A 40 -4.92 17.41 -9.55
N CYS A 41 -4.26 17.74 -8.45
CA CYS A 41 -4.40 17.02 -7.19
C CYS A 41 -4.59 18.03 -6.05
N ILE A 42 -5.64 17.86 -5.25
CA ILE A 42 -5.89 18.64 -4.04
C ILE A 42 -5.50 17.78 -2.85
N LEU A 43 -4.51 18.22 -2.10
CA LEU A 43 -4.01 17.62 -0.88
C LEU A 43 -4.62 18.32 0.32
N ARG A 44 -4.96 17.55 1.37
CA ARG A 44 -5.48 18.08 2.63
C ARG A 44 -4.74 17.49 3.82
N GLY A 45 -4.33 18.34 4.76
CA GLY A 45 -3.57 17.92 5.95
C GLY A 45 -2.07 18.14 5.77
N ASP A 46 -1.25 17.59 6.68
CA ASP A 46 0.19 17.85 6.73
C ASP A 46 0.91 17.49 5.41
N HIS A 47 1.41 18.47 4.65
CA HIS A 47 2.08 18.30 3.35
C HIS A 47 3.44 17.60 3.38
N GLY A 48 3.69 16.73 4.36
CA GLY A 48 4.77 15.77 4.30
C GLY A 48 4.57 14.82 3.10
N PRO A 49 5.60 14.08 2.70
CA PRO A 49 5.53 13.08 1.63
C PRO A 49 4.45 11.99 1.82
N ASP A 50 3.77 11.99 2.97
CA ASP A 50 2.88 10.94 3.45
C ASP A 50 1.40 11.38 3.66
N ALA A 51 1.02 12.66 3.46
CA ALA A 51 -0.41 13.01 3.48
C ALA A 51 -1.11 12.59 2.18
N GLN A 52 -1.67 11.39 2.19
CA GLN A 52 -2.47 10.87 1.06
C GLN A 52 -3.97 11.00 1.33
N LEU A 53 -4.36 12.10 1.98
CA LEU A 53 -5.70 12.66 1.86
C LEU A 53 -5.69 13.53 0.62
N TYR A 54 -6.14 12.97 -0.49
CA TYR A 54 -6.22 13.71 -1.73
C TYR A 54 -7.51 13.45 -2.48
N ILE A 55 -7.87 14.43 -3.32
CA ILE A 55 -8.78 14.26 -4.44
C ILE A 55 -8.06 14.75 -5.69
N GLN A 56 -8.07 13.95 -6.75
CA GLN A 56 -7.46 14.28 -8.02
C GLN A 56 -8.51 14.21 -9.12
N ALA A 57 -8.36 15.06 -10.13
CA ALA A 57 -9.23 15.09 -11.28
C ALA A 57 -8.39 15.04 -12.56
N TYR A 58 -8.83 14.21 -13.49
CA TYR A 58 -8.25 14.03 -14.83
C TYR A 58 -9.22 14.54 -15.89
N CYS A 59 -8.78 15.44 -16.76
CA CYS A 59 -9.51 15.95 -17.90
C CYS A 59 -9.19 15.10 -19.13
N HIS A 60 -10.19 14.35 -19.61
CA HIS A 60 -10.14 13.57 -20.86
C HIS A 60 -10.79 14.32 -22.04
N GLY A 61 -11.36 15.50 -21.79
CA GLY A 61 -12.02 16.36 -22.76
C GLY A 61 -12.88 17.42 -22.07
N PRO A 62 -13.49 18.35 -22.82
CA PRO A 62 -14.21 19.50 -22.25
C PRO A 62 -15.27 19.14 -21.19
N ASP A 63 -15.96 18.02 -21.39
CA ASP A 63 -17.02 17.52 -20.50
C ASP A 63 -16.77 16.09 -20.01
N ALA A 64 -15.53 15.62 -20.03
CA ALA A 64 -15.17 14.26 -19.66
C ALA A 64 -14.08 14.25 -18.60
N TRP A 65 -14.49 14.20 -17.33
CA TRP A 65 -13.59 14.24 -16.20
C TRP A 65 -13.64 12.96 -15.38
N GLN A 66 -12.49 12.37 -15.07
CA GLN A 66 -12.39 11.29 -14.09
C GLN A 66 -11.95 11.88 -12.76
N VAL A 67 -12.58 11.47 -11.66
CA VAL A 67 -12.22 11.92 -10.32
C VAL A 67 -11.85 10.72 -9.48
N GLU A 68 -10.75 10.84 -8.75
CA GLU A 68 -10.32 9.84 -7.78
C GLU A 68 -10.05 10.52 -6.46
N HIS A 69 -10.21 9.78 -5.36
CA HIS A 69 -9.79 10.27 -4.06
C HIS A 69 -9.19 9.14 -3.23
N ARG A 70 -8.35 9.53 -2.28
CA ARG A 70 -7.80 8.64 -1.27
C ARG A 70 -8.01 9.23 0.12
N PHE A 71 -8.46 8.40 1.04
CA PHE A 71 -8.65 8.76 2.45
C PHE A 71 -7.60 8.08 3.32
N GLY A 72 -6.32 8.34 3.07
CA GLY A 72 -5.22 7.75 3.84
C GLY A 72 -4.74 6.42 3.28
N THR A 73 -5.31 5.29 3.71
CA THR A 73 -4.78 3.97 3.33
C THR A 73 -5.01 3.63 1.86
N SER A 74 -4.25 2.69 1.31
CA SER A 74 -4.41 2.20 -0.08
C SER A 74 -5.78 1.56 -0.30
N SER A 75 -6.33 0.92 0.74
CA SER A 75 -7.67 0.33 0.75
C SER A 75 -8.80 1.37 0.66
N GLU A 76 -8.51 2.65 0.90
CA GLU A 76 -9.47 3.74 0.84
C GLU A 76 -9.26 4.65 -0.38
N HIS A 77 -8.86 4.05 -1.50
CA HIS A 77 -8.76 4.70 -2.81
C HIS A 77 -10.01 4.38 -3.64
N TYR A 78 -10.66 5.42 -4.14
CA TYR A 78 -11.89 5.32 -4.91
C TYR A 78 -11.79 6.16 -6.19
N GLU A 79 -12.52 5.72 -7.21
CA GLU A 79 -12.67 6.39 -8.49
C GLU A 79 -14.16 6.58 -8.78
N ALA A 80 -14.52 7.74 -9.32
CA ALA A 80 -15.87 8.00 -9.78
C ALA A 80 -16.20 7.09 -10.97
N VAL A 81 -17.36 6.44 -10.93
CA VAL A 81 -17.81 5.57 -12.02
C VAL A 81 -18.18 6.40 -13.24
N GLY A 82 -17.41 6.24 -14.31
CA GLY A 82 -17.59 6.97 -15.56
C GLY A 82 -17.04 8.39 -15.52
N HIS A 83 -16.97 9.02 -16.69
CA HIS A 83 -16.57 10.43 -16.78
C HIS A 83 -17.71 11.36 -16.34
N GLN A 84 -17.35 12.37 -15.57
CA GLN A 84 -18.21 13.40 -15.01
C GLN A 84 -18.13 14.67 -15.85
N SER A 85 -19.19 15.47 -15.84
CA SER A 85 -19.13 16.83 -16.37
C SER A 85 -18.27 17.73 -15.48
N TRP A 86 -17.81 18.86 -16.02
CA TRP A 86 -17.09 19.85 -15.22
C TRP A 86 -17.89 20.31 -14.00
N ALA A 87 -19.20 20.58 -14.16
CA ALA A 87 -20.04 21.04 -13.05
C ALA A 87 -20.15 20.04 -11.88
N VAL A 88 -20.14 18.74 -12.17
CA VAL A 88 -20.13 17.70 -11.12
C VAL A 88 -18.74 17.61 -10.48
N THR A 89 -17.69 17.63 -11.30
CA THR A 89 -16.29 17.58 -10.86
C THR A 89 -15.93 18.76 -9.95
N GLU A 90 -16.30 19.98 -10.34
CA GLU A 90 -16.09 21.19 -9.54
C GLU A 90 -16.76 21.09 -8.17
N ARG A 91 -18.02 20.63 -8.12
CA ARG A 91 -18.74 20.43 -6.85
C ARG A 91 -18.09 19.36 -5.99
N LEU A 92 -17.57 18.28 -6.58
CA LEU A 92 -16.82 17.25 -5.88
C LEU A 92 -15.53 17.80 -5.28
N LEU A 93 -14.70 18.47 -6.09
CA LEU A 93 -13.44 19.06 -5.66
C LEU A 93 -13.65 20.08 -4.54
N TRP A 94 -14.62 20.98 -4.70
CA TRP A 94 -14.94 21.97 -3.68
C TRP A 94 -15.52 21.33 -2.41
N GLY A 95 -16.50 20.44 -2.56
CA GLY A 95 -17.10 19.76 -1.41
C GLY A 95 -16.07 18.97 -0.62
N TRP A 96 -15.12 18.32 -1.30
CA TRP A 96 -14.01 17.63 -0.65
C TRP A 96 -13.07 18.59 0.08
N THR A 97 -12.69 19.70 -0.57
CA THR A 97 -11.88 20.79 -0.01
C THR A 97 -12.52 21.38 1.25
N ALA A 98 -13.83 21.65 1.20
CA ALA A 98 -14.60 22.23 2.28
C ALA A 98 -15.07 21.22 3.35
N ALA A 99 -14.73 19.93 3.23
CA ALA A 99 -15.20 18.87 4.13
C ALA A 99 -16.74 18.69 4.15
N GLU A 100 -17.42 18.99 3.05
CA GLU A 100 -18.88 18.86 2.96
C GLU A 100 -19.29 17.38 3.03
N PRO A 101 -20.13 16.98 4.01
CA PRO A 101 -20.48 15.56 4.21
C PRO A 101 -21.13 14.90 2.99
N ASP A 102 -21.90 15.67 2.23
CA ASP A 102 -22.75 15.16 1.15
C ASP A 102 -22.03 15.10 -0.20
N CYS A 103 -20.80 15.63 -0.31
CA CYS A 103 -20.10 15.70 -1.59
C CYS A 103 -19.87 14.30 -2.20
N ARG A 104 -19.64 13.27 -1.37
CA ARG A 104 -19.46 11.89 -1.83
C ARG A 104 -20.71 11.31 -2.49
N GLY A 105 -21.90 11.81 -2.15
CA GLY A 105 -23.17 11.37 -2.74
C GLY A 105 -23.45 11.90 -4.14
N LEU A 106 -22.57 12.77 -4.68
CA LEU A 106 -22.75 13.36 -6.01
C LEU A 106 -22.50 12.38 -7.15
N VAL A 107 -21.72 11.32 -6.91
CA VAL A 107 -21.37 10.30 -7.91
C VAL A 107 -21.40 8.92 -7.29
N THR A 108 -21.46 7.90 -8.16
CA THR A 108 -21.18 6.53 -7.73
C THR A 108 -19.68 6.32 -7.71
N TRP A 109 -19.18 5.69 -6.65
CA TRP A 109 -17.76 5.38 -6.50
C TRP A 109 -17.52 3.90 -6.74
N ARG A 110 -16.42 3.59 -7.40
CA ARG A 110 -15.80 2.26 -7.44
C ARG A 110 -14.57 2.32 -6.56
N GLN A 111 -14.49 1.43 -5.58
CA GLN A 111 -13.24 1.22 -4.85
C GLN A 111 -12.21 0.73 -5.85
N LEU A 112 -11.10 1.45 -5.96
CA LEU A 112 -9.97 0.98 -6.72
C LEU A 112 -9.29 -0.05 -5.84
N ASP A 113 -9.42 -1.31 -6.25
CA ASP A 113 -8.56 -2.37 -5.78
C ASP A 113 -7.21 -2.19 -6.47
N LEU A 114 -6.53 -1.08 -6.13
CA LEU A 114 -5.15 -0.90 -6.53
C LEU A 114 -4.44 -2.09 -5.93
N PRO A 115 -3.77 -2.92 -6.74
CA PRO A 115 -3.09 -4.05 -6.21
C PRO A 115 -2.19 -3.56 -5.06
N ALA A 116 -2.46 -4.02 -3.83
CA ALA A 116 -1.57 -3.84 -2.68
C ALA A 116 -0.14 -3.99 -3.19
N ARG A 117 0.65 -2.92 -3.10
CA ARG A 117 1.89 -2.80 -3.85
C ARG A 117 2.76 -4.00 -3.51
N GLN A 118 3.48 -4.54 -4.50
CA GLN A 118 4.53 -5.51 -4.20
C GLN A 118 5.58 -4.84 -3.31
N VAL A 119 5.69 -5.31 -2.09
CA VAL A 119 6.70 -4.90 -1.12
C VAL A 119 7.98 -5.66 -1.45
N PRO A 120 9.07 -4.96 -1.78
CA PRO A 120 10.35 -5.61 -2.00
C PRO A 120 10.88 -6.14 -0.67
N VAL A 121 11.56 -7.27 -0.71
CA VAL A 121 12.30 -7.85 0.40
C VAL A 121 13.70 -8.18 -0.10
N ALA A 122 14.70 -7.50 0.46
CA ALA A 122 16.09 -7.68 0.09
C ALA A 122 16.62 -9.01 0.63
N TYR A 123 17.41 -9.69 -0.19
CA TYR A 123 18.11 -10.89 0.21
C TYR A 123 19.35 -10.52 1.01
N GLU A 124 19.40 -10.94 2.26
CA GLU A 124 20.53 -10.70 3.15
C GLU A 124 21.03 -12.04 3.72
N PRO A 125 22.15 -12.59 3.21
CA PRO A 125 22.59 -13.96 3.53
C PRO A 125 22.94 -14.18 5.00
N HIS A 126 23.14 -13.11 5.76
CA HIS A 126 23.51 -13.15 7.17
C HIS A 126 22.44 -12.56 8.10
N ALA A 127 21.25 -12.28 7.58
CA ALA A 127 20.16 -11.65 8.33
C ALA A 127 18.91 -12.54 8.40
N ARG A 128 17.75 -11.96 8.76
CA ARG A 128 16.46 -12.68 8.85
C ARG A 128 15.90 -13.06 7.49
N THR A 129 16.25 -12.32 6.45
CA THR A 129 15.83 -12.55 5.06
C THR A 129 16.80 -13.45 4.28
N ARG A 130 17.57 -14.31 4.97
CA ARG A 130 18.54 -15.21 4.32
C ARG A 130 17.91 -16.42 3.60
N TRP A 131 16.65 -16.73 3.90
CA TRP A 131 15.94 -17.88 3.33
C TRP A 131 14.82 -17.43 2.39
N ILE A 132 15.12 -16.49 1.51
CA ILE A 132 14.18 -16.00 0.49
C ILE A 132 14.73 -16.26 -0.92
N GLY A 133 13.86 -16.36 -1.90
CA GLY A 133 14.27 -16.54 -3.28
C GLY A 133 13.14 -16.88 -4.24
N THR A 134 13.54 -17.44 -5.38
CA THR A 134 12.63 -17.89 -6.44
C THR A 134 12.71 -19.40 -6.62
N CYS A 135 11.60 -20.03 -7.00
CA CYS A 135 11.50 -21.44 -7.39
C CYS A 135 10.70 -21.56 -8.70
N ALA A 136 10.54 -22.76 -9.23
CA ALA A 136 9.81 -22.98 -10.48
C ALA A 136 8.37 -22.46 -10.43
N GLU A 137 7.75 -22.48 -9.25
CA GLU A 137 6.36 -22.11 -9.00
C GLU A 137 6.18 -20.62 -8.61
N GLY A 138 7.26 -19.86 -8.41
CA GLY A 138 7.19 -18.44 -8.05
C GLY A 138 8.27 -18.02 -7.06
N GLN A 139 7.85 -17.44 -5.94
CA GLN A 139 8.74 -16.89 -4.91
C GLN A 139 8.53 -17.59 -3.57
N PHE A 140 9.51 -17.53 -2.68
CA PHE A 140 9.40 -18.11 -1.34
C PHE A 140 10.07 -17.26 -0.26
N PHE A 141 9.57 -17.40 0.97
CA PHE A 141 10.14 -16.84 2.19
C PHE A 141 10.11 -17.89 3.29
N GLY A 142 11.27 -18.36 3.74
CA GLY A 142 11.43 -19.28 4.85
C GLY A 142 11.93 -18.57 6.11
N ASP A 143 11.53 -19.06 7.29
CA ASP A 143 12.06 -18.54 8.56
C ASP A 143 11.98 -19.57 9.69
N VAL A 144 12.78 -19.32 10.73
CA VAL A 144 12.68 -19.96 12.03
C VAL A 144 12.38 -18.88 13.05
N THR A 145 11.20 -18.95 13.67
CA THR A 145 10.79 -17.92 14.62
C THR A 145 9.97 -18.47 15.78
N GLY A 146 10.10 -17.84 16.93
CA GLY A 146 9.14 -17.98 18.03
C GLY A 146 8.12 -16.85 17.97
N ALA A 147 6.99 -17.02 18.66
CA ALA A 147 6.00 -15.96 18.81
C ALA A 147 5.30 -16.08 20.17
N PRO A 148 4.85 -14.96 20.76
CA PRO A 148 3.95 -15.01 21.91
C PRO A 148 2.73 -15.90 21.60
N GLY A 149 2.44 -16.85 22.49
CA GLY A 149 1.36 -17.83 22.30
C GLY A 149 1.80 -19.16 21.69
N LEU A 150 3.01 -19.26 21.12
CA LEU A 150 3.57 -20.56 20.72
C LEU A 150 4.27 -21.26 21.89
N PRO A 151 4.11 -22.58 22.04
CA PRO A 151 4.80 -23.35 23.07
C PRO A 151 6.30 -23.57 22.79
N GLY A 152 6.81 -23.08 21.66
CA GLY A 152 8.18 -23.30 21.21
C GLY A 152 8.52 -22.50 19.94
N THR A 153 9.39 -23.06 19.12
CA THR A 153 9.88 -22.47 17.86
C THR A 153 9.09 -23.03 16.68
N MET A 154 8.95 -22.24 15.62
CA MET A 154 8.29 -22.62 14.38
C MET A 154 9.27 -22.51 13.22
N ALA A 155 9.39 -23.57 12.42
CA ALA A 155 9.89 -23.46 11.06
C ALA A 155 8.73 -23.22 10.11
N LEU A 156 8.89 -22.30 9.17
CA LEU A 156 7.84 -22.00 8.20
C LEU A 156 8.39 -21.71 6.81
N LEU A 157 7.54 -21.92 5.81
CA LEU A 157 7.80 -21.57 4.42
C LEU A 157 6.54 -20.95 3.80
N HIS A 158 6.59 -19.65 3.54
CA HIS A 158 5.61 -18.97 2.70
C HIS A 158 5.96 -19.15 1.23
N ARG A 159 4.96 -19.47 0.42
CA ARG A 159 5.07 -19.58 -1.04
C ARG A 159 4.17 -18.56 -1.71
N PHE A 160 4.66 -17.97 -2.79
CA PHE A 160 3.99 -16.93 -3.56
C PHE A 160 4.07 -17.25 -5.04
N ASP A 161 3.10 -16.75 -5.81
CA ASP A 161 3.17 -16.78 -7.26
C ASP A 161 4.22 -15.76 -7.79
N PRO A 162 4.51 -15.75 -9.11
CA PRO A 162 5.45 -14.78 -9.69
C PRO A 162 5.05 -13.31 -9.44
N GLU A 163 3.76 -13.04 -9.27
CA GLU A 163 3.20 -11.72 -8.97
C GLU A 163 3.23 -11.38 -7.46
N GLY A 164 3.71 -12.29 -6.61
CA GLY A 164 3.86 -12.07 -5.17
C GLY A 164 2.58 -12.27 -4.38
N ASN A 165 1.51 -12.82 -4.97
CA ASN A 165 0.33 -13.24 -4.21
C ASN A 165 0.67 -14.48 -3.39
N HIS A 166 0.23 -14.50 -2.13
CA HIS A 166 0.44 -15.65 -1.25
C HIS A 166 -0.36 -16.87 -1.75
N LEU A 167 0.31 -18.02 -1.83
CA LEU A 167 -0.26 -19.30 -2.25
C LEU A 167 -0.52 -20.22 -1.07
N ALA A 168 0.48 -20.36 -0.20
CA ALA A 168 0.42 -21.27 0.95
C ALA A 168 1.49 -20.93 1.99
N THR A 169 1.25 -21.36 3.22
CA THR A 169 2.28 -21.41 4.26
C THR A 169 2.35 -22.84 4.79
N ASP A 170 3.53 -23.42 4.73
CA ASP A 170 3.85 -24.70 5.33
C ASP A 170 4.50 -24.45 6.69
N PHE A 171 4.01 -25.10 7.75
CA PHE A 171 4.44 -24.90 9.14
C PHE A 171 4.96 -26.21 9.74
N SER A 172 6.08 -26.17 10.47
CA SER A 172 6.62 -27.29 11.24
C SER A 172 6.94 -26.82 12.67
N PRO A 173 6.03 -27.03 13.65
CA PRO A 173 6.24 -26.64 15.04
C PRO A 173 7.22 -27.56 15.76
N THR A 174 8.07 -26.98 16.61
CA THR A 174 9.08 -27.69 17.40
C THR A 174 9.33 -27.00 18.74
N THR A 175 9.97 -27.68 19.68
CA THR A 175 10.37 -27.12 20.98
C THR A 175 11.83 -26.68 21.02
N ASP A 176 12.59 -26.96 19.96
CA ASP A 176 14.03 -26.74 19.88
C ASP A 176 14.41 -25.97 18.60
N VAL A 177 15.32 -25.01 18.72
CA VAL A 177 15.71 -24.11 17.62
C VAL A 177 16.58 -24.80 16.57
N ASP A 178 17.45 -25.73 16.97
CA ASP A 178 18.29 -26.46 16.04
C ASP A 178 17.42 -27.43 15.24
N VAL A 179 16.48 -28.10 15.90
CA VAL A 179 15.45 -28.90 15.23
C VAL A 179 14.62 -28.04 14.27
N ALA A 180 14.29 -26.80 14.63
CA ALA A 180 13.55 -25.90 13.73
C ALA A 180 14.35 -25.58 12.46
N HIS A 181 15.66 -25.41 12.58
CA HIS A 181 16.52 -25.22 11.41
C HIS A 181 16.55 -26.45 10.50
N ASP A 182 16.62 -27.64 11.06
CA ASP A 182 16.53 -28.89 10.30
C ASP A 182 15.16 -29.04 9.60
N GLU A 183 14.08 -28.67 10.29
CA GLU A 183 12.73 -28.68 9.71
C GLU A 183 12.58 -27.65 8.58
N LEU A 184 13.13 -26.45 8.75
CA LEU A 184 13.15 -25.46 7.67
C LEU A 184 13.91 -25.97 6.45
N ALA A 185 15.05 -26.63 6.64
CA ALA A 185 15.82 -27.22 5.54
C ALA A 185 14.97 -28.24 4.76
N LYS A 186 14.22 -29.11 5.45
CA LYS A 186 13.30 -30.06 4.82
C LYS A 186 12.18 -29.37 4.04
N LEU A 187 11.63 -28.27 4.56
CA LEU A 187 10.63 -27.49 3.84
C LEU A 187 11.22 -26.89 2.56
N LEU A 188 12.43 -26.33 2.63
CA LEU A 188 13.13 -25.77 1.47
C LEU A 188 13.47 -26.85 0.43
N ASP A 189 13.81 -28.08 0.84
CA ASP A 189 14.07 -29.20 -0.06
C ASP A 189 12.84 -29.62 -0.89
N THR A 190 11.63 -29.17 -0.51
CA THR A 190 10.42 -29.39 -1.32
C THR A 190 10.31 -28.47 -2.53
N LEU A 191 11.11 -27.40 -2.58
CA LEU A 191 11.08 -26.41 -3.65
C LEU A 191 11.85 -26.89 -4.88
N THR A 192 11.18 -26.89 -6.03
CA THR A 192 11.84 -27.19 -7.31
C THR A 192 12.71 -26.00 -7.73
N THR A 193 14.01 -26.20 -7.92
CA THR A 193 14.95 -25.19 -8.45
C THR A 193 15.05 -23.90 -7.60
N ALA A 194 15.06 -24.03 -6.26
CA ALA A 194 15.21 -22.89 -5.36
C ALA A 194 16.53 -22.12 -5.61
N THR A 195 16.41 -20.82 -5.86
CA THR A 195 17.54 -19.90 -6.07
C THR A 195 17.41 -18.72 -5.10
N PRO A 196 18.38 -18.55 -4.17
CA PRO A 196 18.38 -17.41 -3.25
C PRO A 196 18.45 -16.07 -3.98
N GLY A 197 17.68 -15.08 -3.53
CA GLY A 197 17.65 -13.76 -4.17
C GLY A 197 16.50 -12.89 -3.68
N PRO A 198 16.49 -11.60 -4.01
CA PRO A 198 15.44 -10.69 -3.56
C PRO A 198 14.07 -11.12 -4.10
N ILE A 199 13.02 -10.84 -3.33
CA ILE A 199 11.64 -11.13 -3.70
C ILE A 199 10.78 -9.86 -3.65
N ARG A 200 9.59 -9.95 -4.23
CA ARG A 200 8.56 -8.91 -4.26
C ARG A 200 7.23 -9.57 -3.95
N ILE A 201 6.74 -9.36 -2.73
CA ILE A 201 5.54 -10.03 -2.22
C ILE A 201 4.45 -9.02 -1.91
N ARG A 202 3.20 -9.44 -1.97
CA ARG A 202 2.04 -8.62 -1.68
C ARG A 202 1.63 -8.85 -0.23
N PRO A 203 1.01 -7.86 0.44
CA PRO A 203 0.43 -8.07 1.75
C PRO A 203 -0.47 -9.31 1.78
N PHE A 204 -0.33 -10.10 2.84
CA PHE A 204 -1.07 -11.34 3.02
C PHE A 204 -1.18 -11.66 4.49
N GLU A 205 -2.16 -12.49 4.83
CA GLU A 205 -2.45 -12.85 6.21
C GLU A 205 -2.90 -14.30 6.31
N VAL A 206 -2.35 -15.02 7.28
CA VAL A 206 -2.72 -16.38 7.63
C VAL A 206 -2.83 -16.47 9.15
N GLU A 207 -3.96 -16.96 9.67
CA GLU A 207 -4.07 -17.34 11.07
C GLU A 207 -3.79 -18.83 11.24
N ALA A 208 -2.78 -19.16 12.05
CA ALA A 208 -2.41 -20.54 12.35
C ALA A 208 -1.80 -20.62 13.76
N TYR A 209 -2.11 -21.70 14.48
CA TYR A 209 -1.60 -21.92 15.85
C TYR A 209 -1.93 -20.78 16.82
N GLY A 210 -3.05 -20.08 16.62
CA GLY A 210 -3.44 -18.92 17.44
C GLY A 210 -2.56 -17.69 17.25
N VAL A 211 -1.76 -17.65 16.17
CA VAL A 211 -0.86 -16.55 15.81
C VAL A 211 -1.23 -16.04 14.42
N ARG A 212 -1.12 -14.73 14.24
CA ARG A 212 -1.26 -14.04 12.96
C ARG A 212 0.09 -14.01 12.25
N TRP A 213 0.13 -14.55 11.03
CA TRP A 213 1.32 -14.64 10.20
C TRP A 213 1.12 -13.85 8.92
N GLY A 214 2.17 -13.17 8.46
CA GLY A 214 2.20 -12.59 7.13
C GLY A 214 2.67 -11.14 7.10
N LEU A 215 2.60 -10.55 5.91
CA LEU A 215 3.00 -9.18 5.66
C LEU A 215 1.77 -8.27 5.79
N ILE A 216 1.66 -7.61 6.94
CA ILE A 216 0.48 -6.84 7.34
C ILE A 216 0.68 -5.36 7.03
N ASP A 217 -0.33 -4.73 6.42
CA ASP A 217 -0.38 -3.27 6.29
C ASP A 217 -0.55 -2.63 7.68
N ARG A 218 0.47 -1.86 8.06
CA ARG A 218 0.59 -1.14 9.33
C ARG A 218 0.63 0.37 9.10
N THR A 219 0.22 0.83 7.92
CA THR A 219 0.24 2.24 7.53
C THR A 219 -0.45 3.13 8.56
N VAL A 220 -1.60 2.69 9.10
CA VAL A 220 -2.35 3.43 10.13
C VAL A 220 -1.56 3.57 11.43
N ASP A 221 -0.84 2.52 11.82
CA ASP A 221 -0.04 2.48 13.05
C ASP A 221 1.23 3.36 12.94
N HIS A 222 1.62 3.76 11.72
CA HIS A 222 2.79 4.58 11.40
C HIS A 222 2.42 5.99 10.93
N ASP A 223 1.43 6.64 11.55
CA ASP A 223 0.98 8.01 11.21
C ASP A 223 0.60 8.18 9.72
N GLY A 224 0.12 7.12 9.08
CA GLY A 224 -0.23 7.13 7.66
C GLY A 224 0.95 6.91 6.70
N ARG A 225 2.18 6.74 7.21
CA ARG A 225 3.34 6.38 6.39
C ARG A 225 3.21 4.94 5.92
N GLU A 226 3.31 4.73 4.61
CA GLU A 226 3.20 3.39 4.03
C GLU A 226 4.20 2.46 4.72
N HIS A 227 3.69 1.48 5.46
CA HIS A 227 4.51 0.59 6.28
C HIS A 227 3.86 -0.78 6.34
N TYR A 228 4.69 -1.81 6.18
CA TYR A 228 4.26 -3.20 6.25
C TYR A 228 5.13 -3.95 7.25
N GLU A 229 4.52 -4.77 8.09
CA GLU A 229 5.25 -5.60 9.04
C GLU A 229 5.07 -7.08 8.72
N LEU A 230 6.17 -7.80 8.64
CA LEU A 230 6.15 -9.26 8.61
C LEU A 230 6.00 -9.78 10.05
N LEU A 231 4.83 -10.31 10.36
CA LEU A 231 4.50 -10.87 11.66
C LEU A 231 4.64 -12.39 11.66
N PRO A 232 5.09 -12.99 12.78
CA PRO A 232 5.41 -12.39 14.08
C PRO A 232 6.88 -11.95 14.22
N GLN A 233 7.64 -11.88 13.13
CA GLN A 233 9.05 -11.52 13.14
C GLN A 233 9.31 -10.04 13.44
N TRP A 234 8.27 -9.20 13.30
CA TRP A 234 8.34 -7.74 13.42
C TRP A 234 9.38 -7.13 12.46
N LEU A 235 9.43 -7.63 11.22
CA LEU A 235 10.26 -7.01 10.17
C LEU A 235 9.45 -5.92 9.48
N GLY A 236 9.76 -4.66 9.76
CA GLY A 236 9.10 -3.51 9.17
C GLY A 236 9.71 -3.10 7.83
N PHE A 237 8.87 -2.89 6.82
CA PHE A 237 9.22 -2.43 5.48
C PHE A 237 8.48 -1.13 5.19
N GLY A 238 9.21 -0.06 4.92
CA GLY A 238 8.63 1.24 4.60
C GLY A 238 9.47 1.99 3.58
N ALA A 239 9.12 3.24 3.31
CA ALA A 239 9.91 4.12 2.44
C ALA A 239 11.40 4.11 2.85
N PRO A 240 12.35 4.00 1.90
CA PRO A 240 12.17 4.14 0.44
C PRO A 240 11.70 2.88 -0.31
N PHE A 241 11.32 1.80 0.39
CA PHE A 241 11.01 0.49 -0.22
C PHE A 241 12.14 -0.04 -1.09
N ASP A 242 13.36 -0.04 -0.56
CA ASP A 242 14.53 -0.69 -1.16
C ASP A 242 14.64 -2.18 -0.80
N GLY A 243 13.71 -2.66 0.03
CA GLY A 243 13.61 -4.04 0.49
C GLY A 243 14.36 -4.32 1.78
N LEU A 244 15.09 -3.34 2.32
CA LEU A 244 15.66 -3.45 3.64
C LEU A 244 14.55 -3.35 4.69
N TYR A 245 14.76 -4.03 5.82
CA TYR A 245 13.81 -4.02 6.93
C TYR A 245 14.38 -3.34 8.17
N SER A 246 13.49 -2.85 9.02
CA SER A 246 13.77 -2.43 10.41
C SER A 246 13.19 -3.43 11.40
N THR A 247 13.77 -3.51 12.60
CA THR A 247 13.27 -4.30 13.75
C THR A 247 13.25 -3.44 15.00
#